data_AF-A0A430B8R2-F1
#
_entry.id   AF-A0A430B8R2-F1
#
_cell.length_a   1.000
_cell.length_b   1.000
_cell.length_c   1.000
_cell.angle_alpha   90.00
_cell.angle_beta   90.00
_cell.angle_gamma   90.00
#
_symmetry.space_group_name_H-M   'P 1'
#
loop_
_entity.id
_entity.type
_entity.pdbx_description
1 polymer ?
#
loop_
_entity_poly.entity_id
_entity_poly.type
_entity_poly.pdbx_seq_one_letter_code
_entity_poly.pdbx_strand_id
1 'polypeptide(L)'
;MLLFFVYVILSSSGIILFKLGSADLSIKMVSNQLNMNFPALSILGLLCYLVSFILWMIIISKSDVSFIVPLGLGLTNVLILVGSSVVLKETINIYGMVGIVLILAGTLLINKG
;
A
#
# COMPACT_ATOMS: atom_id res chain seq x y z
N MET A 1 -4.12 -7.75 17.13
CA MET A 1 -5.10 -7.05 16.27
C MET A 1 -4.79 -5.57 16.04
N LEU A 2 -4.49 -4.75 17.07
CA LEU A 2 -4.15 -3.33 16.87
C LEU A 2 -2.98 -3.10 15.88
N LEU A 3 -1.89 -3.85 16.03
CA LEU A 3 -0.73 -3.82 15.13
C LEU A 3 -1.08 -4.06 13.65
N PHE A 4 -2.08 -4.90 13.40
CA PHE A 4 -2.53 -5.23 12.06
C PHE A 4 -3.24 -4.05 11.39
N PHE A 5 -4.16 -3.39 12.09
CA PHE A 5 -4.81 -2.18 11.56
C PHE A 5 -3.81 -1.06 11.29
N VAL A 6 -2.87 -0.85 12.21
CA VAL A 6 -1.79 0.13 12.01
C VAL A 6 -0.96 -0.22 10.78
N TYR A 7 -0.57 -1.48 10.61
CA TYR A 7 0.13 -1.96 9.42
C TYR A 7 -0.63 -1.64 8.13
N VAL A 8 -1.93 -1.98 8.06
CA VAL A 8 -2.72 -1.81 6.83
C VAL A 8 -2.83 -0.32 6.45
N ILE A 9 -3.08 0.55 7.43
CA ILE A 9 -3.16 2.00 7.21
C ILE A 9 -1.79 2.53 6.78
N LEU A 10 -0.73 2.14 7.48
CA LEU A 10 0.62 2.65 7.22
C LEU A 10 1.15 2.18 5.86
N SER A 11 0.83 0.93 5.48
CA SER A 11 1.23 0.34 4.21
C SER A 11 0.52 1.01 3.03
N SER A 12 -0.80 1.17 3.13
CA SER A 12 -1.59 1.87 2.10
C SER A 12 -1.17 3.33 1.97
N SER A 13 -0.99 4.03 3.10
CA SER A 13 -0.52 5.42 3.13
C SER A 13 0.87 5.57 2.52
N GLY A 14 1.81 4.68 2.87
CA GLY A 14 3.19 4.71 2.37
C GLY A 14 3.26 4.57 0.85
N ILE A 15 2.48 3.64 0.29
CA ILE A 15 2.40 3.44 -1.17
C ILE A 15 1.79 4.68 -1.86
N ILE A 16 0.70 5.22 -1.32
CA ILE A 16 0.02 6.39 -1.89
C ILE A 16 0.93 7.62 -1.85
N LEU A 17 1.56 7.90 -0.70
CA LEU A 17 2.50 9.02 -0.52
C LEU A 17 3.74 8.88 -1.41
N PHE A 18 4.27 7.66 -1.54
CA PHE A 18 5.37 7.39 -2.45
C PHE A 18 4.96 7.69 -3.89
N LYS A 19 3.77 7.25 -4.32
CA LYS A 19 3.29 7.48 -5.68
C LYS A 19 3.06 8.97 -5.97
N LEU A 20 2.46 9.70 -5.02
CA LEU A 20 2.29 11.16 -5.11
C LEU A 20 3.63 11.88 -5.19
N GLY A 21 4.57 11.54 -4.30
CA GLY A 21 5.92 12.10 -4.34
C GLY A 21 6.65 11.75 -5.64
N SER A 22 6.46 10.56 -6.18
CA SER A 22 7.09 10.15 -7.43
C SER A 22 6.53 10.85 -8.67
N ALA A 23 5.31 11.39 -8.62
CA ALA A 23 4.74 12.16 -9.73
C ALA A 23 5.46 13.52 -9.92
N ASP A 24 5.99 14.09 -8.84
CA ASP A 24 6.78 15.32 -8.85
C ASP A 24 8.27 15.08 -9.14
N LEU A 25 8.71 13.84 -9.39
CA LEU A 25 10.07 13.56 -9.85
C LEU A 25 10.25 14.08 -11.29
N SER A 26 10.55 15.37 -11.42
CA SER A 26 10.96 15.95 -12.69
C SER A 26 12.43 15.61 -12.94
N ILE A 27 12.72 14.47 -13.58
CA ILE A 27 14.03 14.20 -14.15
C ILE A 27 14.18 15.09 -15.40
N LYS A 28 14.53 16.36 -15.19
CA LYS A 28 14.84 17.29 -16.28
C LYS A 28 16.32 17.15 -16.62
N MET A 29 16.62 16.51 -17.74
CA MET A 29 17.96 16.55 -18.36
C MET A 29 18.17 17.93 -18.99
N VAL A 30 18.55 18.91 -18.17
CA VAL A 30 19.00 20.23 -18.64
C VAL A 30 20.51 20.27 -18.43
N SER A 31 21.24 20.26 -19.55
CA SER A 31 22.68 20.56 -19.65
C SER A 31 23.58 19.94 -18.56
N ASN A 32 23.96 18.67 -18.74
CA ASN A 32 25.12 18.03 -18.09
C ASN A 32 25.15 18.05 -16.53
N GLN A 33 24.07 18.43 -15.86
CA GLN A 33 23.90 18.34 -14.41
C GLN A 33 22.60 17.62 -14.10
N LEU A 34 22.72 16.46 -13.44
CA LEU A 34 21.58 15.69 -12.95
C LEU A 34 20.98 16.42 -11.75
N ASN A 35 20.03 17.31 -11.99
CA ASN A 35 19.28 17.96 -10.93
C ASN A 35 18.16 17.02 -10.46
N MET A 36 18.55 16.03 -9.64
CA MET A 36 17.61 15.10 -9.01
C MET A 36 16.94 15.77 -7.83
N ASN A 37 15.83 16.47 -8.08
CA ASN A 37 14.97 16.92 -7.00
C ASN A 37 14.17 15.72 -6.51
N PHE A 38 14.66 15.03 -5.47
CA PHE A 38 13.89 14.03 -4.77
C PHE A 38 12.89 14.75 -3.85
N PRO A 39 11.59 14.75 -4.16
CA PRO A 39 10.63 15.36 -3.27
C PRO A 39 10.63 14.59 -1.95
N ALA A 40 10.78 15.32 -0.84
CA ALA A 40 10.81 14.78 0.52
C ALA A 40 9.60 13.87 0.81
N LEU A 41 8.48 14.08 0.10
CA LEU A 41 7.27 13.27 0.17
C LEU A 41 7.49 11.80 -0.26
N SER A 42 8.31 11.57 -1.29
CA SER A 42 8.65 10.21 -1.75
C SER A 42 9.49 9.46 -0.72
N ILE A 43 10.46 10.13 -0.12
CA ILE A 43 11.31 9.59 0.95
C ILE A 43 10.46 9.27 2.19
N LEU A 44 9.54 10.16 2.54
CA LEU A 44 8.63 9.94 3.66
C LEU A 44 7.67 8.77 3.41
N GLY A 45 7.12 8.65 2.20
CA GLY A 45 6.33 7.48 1.77
C GLY A 45 7.13 6.18 1.85
N LEU A 46 8.39 6.19 1.42
CA LEU A 46 9.30 5.05 1.50
C LEU A 46 9.59 4.63 2.94
N LEU A 47 9.90 5.58 3.82
CA LEU A 47 10.11 5.30 5.25
C LEU A 47 8.85 4.73 5.91
N CYS A 48 7.68 5.30 5.60
CA CYS A 48 6.38 4.81 6.08
C CYS A 48 6.11 3.36 5.63
N TYR A 49 6.43 3.04 4.38
CA TYR A 49 6.32 1.68 3.85
C TYR A 49 7.32 0.71 4.48
N LEU A 50 8.56 1.15 4.73
CA LEU A 50 9.58 0.36 5.44
C LEU A 50 9.14 0.01 6.87
N VAL A 51 8.59 0.97 7.60
CA VAL A 51 8.05 0.70 8.94
C VAL A 51 6.90 -0.31 8.85
N SER A 52 6.01 -0.16 7.87
CA SER A 52 4.93 -1.12 7.61
C SER A 52 5.47 -2.53 7.36
N PHE A 53 6.57 -2.66 6.61
CA PHE A 53 7.19 -3.95 6.37
C PHE A 53 7.69 -4.62 7.66
N ILE A 54 8.29 -3.86 8.57
CA ILE A 54 8.71 -4.38 9.88
C ILE A 54 7.50 -4.85 10.69
N LEU A 55 6.41 -4.05 10.73
CA LEU A 55 5.17 -4.48 11.39
C LEU A 55 4.61 -5.76 10.77
N TRP A 56 4.64 -5.88 9.45
CA TRP A 56 4.18 -7.07 8.73
C TRP A 56 4.92 -8.33 9.14
N MET A 57 6.26 -8.25 9.22
CA MET A 57 7.10 -9.36 9.65
C MET A 57 6.77 -9.80 11.09
N ILE A 58 6.52 -8.84 11.99
CA ILE A 58 6.10 -9.13 13.37
C ILE A 58 4.73 -9.84 13.41
N ILE A 59 3.79 -9.42 12.57
CA ILE A 59 2.46 -10.03 12.47
C ILE A 59 2.56 -11.46 11.95
N ILE A 60 3.29 -11.68 10.85
CA ILE A 60 3.52 -13.02 10.28
C ILE A 60 4.14 -13.96 11.32
N SER A 61 5.11 -13.47 12.09
CA SER A 61 5.77 -14.29 13.12
C SER A 61 4.86 -14.72 14.27
N LYS A 62 3.68 -14.09 14.45
CA LYS A 62 2.78 -14.31 15.58
C LYS A 62 1.41 -14.85 15.17
N SER A 63 1.19 -15.16 13.89
CA SER A 63 -0.12 -15.52 13.37
C SER A 63 -0.02 -16.57 12.28
N ASP A 64 -1.09 -17.34 12.10
CA ASP A 64 -1.14 -18.35 11.05
C ASP A 64 -1.04 -17.70 9.68
N VAL A 65 0.05 -18.00 8.98
CA VAL A 65 0.40 -17.39 7.69
C VAL A 65 -0.72 -17.58 6.67
N SER A 66 -1.35 -18.77 6.69
CA SER A 66 -2.47 -19.12 5.81
C SER A 66 -3.67 -18.18 5.94
N PHE A 67 -3.94 -17.63 7.13
CA PHE A 67 -5.06 -16.71 7.36
C PHE A 67 -4.64 -15.25 7.24
N ILE A 68 -3.51 -14.87 7.85
CA ILE A 68 -3.15 -13.46 7.95
C ILE A 68 -2.66 -12.88 6.62
N VAL A 69 -2.04 -13.69 5.75
CA VAL A 69 -1.53 -13.23 4.46
C VAL A 69 -2.67 -12.82 3.52
N PRO A 70 -3.67 -13.67 3.23
CA PRO A 70 -4.81 -13.28 2.41
C PRO A 70 -5.53 -12.05 2.97
N LEU A 71 -5.74 -12.02 4.30
CA LEU A 71 -6.50 -10.97 4.96
C LEU A 71 -5.75 -9.63 4.95
N GLY A 72 -4.44 -9.65 5.22
CA GLY A 72 -3.54 -8.49 5.16
C GLY A 72 -3.45 -7.89 3.78
N LEU A 73 -3.18 -8.73 2.76
CA LEU A 73 -3.09 -8.28 1.37
C LEU A 73 -4.44 -7.75 0.88
N GLY A 74 -5.54 -8.42 1.24
CA GLY A 74 -6.88 -7.97 0.87
C GLY A 74 -7.23 -6.61 1.44
N LEU A 75 -7.15 -6.44 2.76
CA LEU A 75 -7.46 -5.17 3.41
C LEU A 75 -6.56 -4.03 2.93
N THR A 76 -5.26 -4.32 2.76
CA THR A 76 -4.30 -3.31 2.28
C THR A 76 -4.63 -2.89 0.85
N ASN A 77 -4.96 -3.84 -0.04
CA ASN A 77 -5.40 -3.51 -1.40
C ASN A 77 -6.71 -2.72 -1.43
N VAL A 78 -7.68 -3.04 -0.57
CA VAL A 78 -8.92 -2.24 -0.46
C VAL A 78 -8.58 -0.80 -0.08
N LEU A 79 -7.76 -0.60 0.96
CA LEU A 79 -7.38 0.74 1.40
C LEU A 79 -6.52 1.48 0.37
N ILE A 80 -5.62 0.79 -0.35
CA ILE A 80 -4.86 1.39 -1.46
C ILE A 80 -5.82 1.85 -2.55
N LEU A 81 -6.80 1.04 -2.94
CA LEU A 81 -7.70 1.38 -4.04
C LEU A 81 -8.61 2.56 -3.67
N VAL A 82 -9.15 2.57 -2.45
CA VAL A 82 -9.91 3.70 -1.91
C VAL A 82 -9.02 4.93 -1.79
N GLY A 83 -7.84 4.81 -1.18
CA GLY A 83 -6.93 5.93 -0.97
C GLY A 83 -6.38 6.51 -2.28
N SER A 84 -6.08 5.69 -3.27
CA SER A 84 -5.68 6.14 -4.61
C SER A 84 -6.82 6.89 -5.30
N SER A 85 -8.07 6.47 -5.13
CA SER A 85 -9.22 7.19 -5.69
C SER A 85 -9.45 8.56 -5.04
N VAL A 86 -9.23 8.67 -3.74
CA VAL A 86 -9.45 9.93 -2.99
C VAL A 86 -8.27 10.89 -3.18
N VAL A 87 -7.04 10.38 -3.09
CA VAL A 87 -5.83 11.21 -3.02
C VAL A 87 -5.20 11.42 -4.39
N LEU A 88 -5.10 10.38 -5.23
CA LEU A 88 -4.57 10.51 -6.59
C LEU A 88 -5.66 10.87 -7.62
N LYS A 89 -6.94 10.81 -7.24
CA LYS A 89 -8.09 11.00 -8.15
C LYS A 89 -8.05 10.07 -9.37
N GLU A 90 -7.40 8.91 -9.23
CA GLU A 90 -7.36 7.91 -10.29
C GLU A 90 -8.76 7.31 -10.50
N THR A 91 -9.16 7.14 -11.77
CA THR A 91 -10.44 6.51 -12.11
C THR A 91 -10.42 5.05 -11.66
N ILE A 92 -11.21 4.72 -10.64
CA ILE A 92 -11.35 3.33 -10.21
C ILE A 92 -11.99 2.53 -11.34
N ASN A 93 -11.26 1.54 -11.83
CA ASN A 93 -11.77 0.61 -12.81
C ASN A 93 -12.78 -0.36 -12.16
N ILE A 94 -13.90 -0.65 -12.84
CA ILE A 94 -14.96 -1.55 -12.36
C ILE A 94 -14.38 -2.93 -11.97
N TYR A 95 -13.34 -3.38 -12.69
CA TYR A 95 -12.62 -4.62 -12.43
C TYR A 95 -11.87 -4.62 -11.09
N GLY A 96 -11.36 -3.47 -10.65
CA GLY A 96 -10.71 -3.34 -9.35
C GLY A 96 -11.70 -3.51 -8.19
N MET A 97 -12.93 -3.03 -8.37
CA MET A 97 -14.00 -3.18 -7.39
C MET A 97 -14.45 -4.64 -7.27
N VAL A 98 -14.61 -5.33 -8.41
CA VAL A 98 -14.91 -6.77 -8.45
C VAL A 98 -13.78 -7.59 -7.82
N GLY A 99 -12.52 -7.25 -8.10
CA GLY A 99 -11.35 -7.91 -7.52
C GLY A 99 -11.31 -7.82 -5.99
N ILE A 100 -11.65 -6.66 -5.42
CA ILE A 100 -11.76 -6.49 -3.96
C ILE A 100 -12.79 -7.43 -3.35
N VAL A 101 -13.99 -7.51 -3.94
CA VAL A 101 -15.07 -8.38 -3.46
C VAL A 101 -14.61 -9.85 -3.49
N LEU A 102 -13.89 -10.23 -4.54
CA LEU A 102 -13.35 -11.58 -4.71
C LEU A 102 -12.27 -11.92 -3.68
N ILE A 103 -11.38 -10.97 -3.36
CA ILE A 103 -10.37 -11.15 -2.31
C ILE A 103 -11.06 -11.29 -0.94
N LEU A 104 -12.05 -10.44 -0.63
CA LEU A 104 -12.80 -10.54 0.62
C LEU A 104 -13.57 -11.87 0.74
N ALA A 105 -14.14 -12.36 -0.35
CA ALA A 105 -14.79 -13.67 -0.37
C ALA A 105 -13.76 -14.81 -0.16
N GLY A 106 -12.59 -14.71 -0.81
CA GLY A 106 -11.50 -15.68 -0.67
C GLY A 106 -10.94 -15.76 0.75
N THR A 107 -10.78 -14.61 1.43
CA THR A 107 -10.29 -14.58 2.82
C THR A 107 -11.28 -15.20 3.79
N LEU A 108 -12.58 -15.00 3.58
CA LEU A 108 -13.63 -15.63 4.39
C LEU A 108 -13.71 -17.15 4.20
N LEU A 109 -13.45 -17.64 2.99
CA LEU A 109 -13.39 -19.08 2.71
C LEU A 109 -12.20 -19.74 3.44
N ILE A 110 -11.03 -19.09 3.41
CA ILE A 110 -9.83 -19.59 4.09
C ILE A 110 -10.01 -19.62 5.62
N ASN A 111 -10.81 -18.72 6.20
CA ASN A 111 -11.11 -18.74 7.63
C ASN A 111 -11.97 -19.94 8.07
N LYS A 112 -12.68 -20.59 7.14
CA LYS A 112 -13.61 -21.70 7.45
C LYS A 112 -13.02 -23.10 7.22
N GLY A 113 -11.81 -23.20 6.67
CA GLY A 113 -11.09 -24.47 6.45
C GLY A 113 -9.88 -24.57 7.36
#